data_AF-A0AAQ4F8W8-F1
#
_entry.id   AF-A0AAQ4F8W8-F1
#
_cell.length_a   1.000
_cell.length_b   1.000
_cell.length_c   1.000
_cell.angle_alpha   90.00
_cell.angle_beta   90.00
_cell.angle_gamma   90.00
#
_symmetry.space_group_name_H-M   'P 1'
#
loop_
_entity.id
_entity.type
_entity.pdbx_description
1 polymer ?
#
loop_
_entity_poly.entity_id
_entity_poly.type
_entity_poly.pdbx_seq_one_letter_code
_entity_poly.pdbx_strand_id
1 'polypeptide(L)'
;MSLSRRYAAVADICVPVKFLDCGSDELFVGRAGYLTGLLYLRSRLGREVVPDEKIALLLHSVVQSGREYAKKHRSPCPLMYAYYDVEYLGAAHGLSSILLTLLHFPWFVAGDQTVERDIRASVDFLLHVQTPRGNFPCDLEDVTKPRRSQDELIHWCHGAPGARYF
;
A
#
# COMPACT_ATOMS: atom_id res chain seq x y z
N MET A 1 7.90 -29.38 -4.93
CA MET A 1 7.93 -28.01 -5.52
C MET A 1 8.76 -27.10 -4.62
N SER A 2 9.73 -26.35 -5.15
CA SER A 2 10.58 -25.46 -4.32
C SER A 2 9.76 -24.36 -3.64
N LEU A 3 10.24 -23.82 -2.51
CA LEU A 3 9.57 -22.70 -1.81
C LEU A 3 9.38 -21.49 -2.72
N SER A 4 10.38 -21.17 -3.57
CA SER A 4 10.28 -20.06 -4.54
C SER A 4 9.19 -20.29 -5.59
N ARG A 5 8.97 -21.53 -6.05
CA ARG A 5 7.88 -21.84 -6.99
C ARG A 5 6.52 -21.72 -6.32
N ARG A 6 6.40 -22.11 -5.04
CA ARG A 6 5.16 -21.92 -4.26
C ARG A 6 4.85 -20.45 -4.08
N TYR A 7 5.86 -19.65 -3.77
CA TYR A 7 5.73 -18.19 -3.70
C TYR A 7 5.27 -17.59 -5.03
N ALA A 8 5.90 -17.97 -6.14
CA ALA A 8 5.54 -17.48 -7.46
C ALA A 8 4.08 -17.81 -7.85
N ALA A 9 3.59 -19.01 -7.48
CA ALA A 9 2.21 -19.42 -7.75
C ALA A 9 1.15 -18.55 -7.04
N VAL A 10 1.49 -17.91 -5.90
CA VAL A 10 0.58 -16.99 -5.21
C VAL A 10 0.32 -15.72 -6.02
N ALA A 11 1.20 -15.34 -6.97
CA ALA A 11 0.96 -14.19 -7.84
C ALA A 11 -0.38 -14.28 -8.56
N ASP A 12 -0.76 -15.47 -9.04
CA ASP A 12 -2.01 -15.65 -9.81
C ASP A 12 -3.26 -15.43 -8.95
N ILE A 13 -3.17 -15.65 -7.64
CA ILE A 13 -4.24 -15.35 -6.67
C ILE A 13 -4.33 -13.84 -6.45
N CYS A 14 -3.19 -13.14 -6.45
CA CYS A 14 -3.10 -11.72 -6.14
C CYS A 14 -3.40 -10.80 -7.35
N VAL A 15 -3.38 -11.31 -8.59
CA VAL A 15 -3.61 -10.50 -9.80
C VAL A 15 -5.02 -9.89 -9.87
N PRO A 16 -6.13 -10.61 -9.60
CA PRO A 16 -7.46 -10.00 -9.59
C PRO A 16 -7.53 -8.80 -8.64
N VAL A 17 -8.14 -7.70 -9.08
CA VAL A 17 -8.29 -6.45 -8.29
C VAL A 17 -8.85 -6.74 -6.90
N LYS A 18 -9.91 -7.56 -6.86
CA LYS A 18 -10.52 -8.06 -5.64
C LYS A 18 -10.30 -9.58 -5.53
N PHE A 19 -9.33 -9.99 -4.70
CA PHE A 19 -9.12 -11.40 -4.35
C PHE A 19 -9.42 -11.72 -2.88
N LEU A 20 -9.51 -10.70 -2.03
CA LEU A 20 -10.02 -10.79 -0.65
C LEU A 20 -11.25 -9.89 -0.50
N ASP A 21 -12.23 -10.36 0.28
CA ASP A 21 -13.43 -9.57 0.61
C ASP A 21 -13.14 -8.41 1.57
N CYS A 22 -12.16 -8.59 2.46
CA CYS A 22 -11.80 -7.60 3.47
C CYS A 22 -10.84 -6.52 2.97
N GLY A 23 -10.44 -6.52 1.69
CA GLY A 23 -9.40 -5.63 1.17
C GLY A 23 -8.16 -6.40 0.74
N SER A 24 -7.64 -6.08 -0.45
CA SER A 24 -6.66 -6.91 -1.17
C SER A 24 -5.26 -6.28 -1.23
N ASP A 25 -5.05 -5.12 -0.63
CA ASP A 25 -3.90 -4.26 -0.92
C ASP A 25 -2.86 -4.19 0.18
N GLU A 26 -3.23 -4.37 1.45
CA GLU A 26 -2.39 -4.06 2.59
C GLU A 26 -1.18 -5.02 2.80
N LEU A 27 -0.37 -4.74 3.83
CA LEU A 27 0.95 -5.35 3.97
C LEU A 27 0.94 -6.80 4.45
N PHE A 28 -0.02 -7.21 5.29
CA PHE A 28 0.06 -8.54 5.92
C PHE A 28 -0.55 -9.67 5.09
N VAL A 29 -1.63 -9.39 4.37
CA VAL A 29 -2.40 -10.34 3.59
C VAL A 29 -2.65 -9.89 2.14
N GLY A 30 -2.36 -8.61 1.82
CA GLY A 30 -2.56 -8.03 0.50
C GLY A 30 -1.37 -8.09 -0.46
N ARG A 31 -1.53 -7.44 -1.63
CA ARG A 31 -0.48 -7.35 -2.66
C ARG A 31 0.74 -6.59 -2.18
N ALA A 32 0.61 -5.61 -1.28
CA ALA A 32 1.78 -4.91 -0.76
C ALA A 32 2.72 -5.91 -0.08
N GLY A 33 2.18 -6.76 0.80
CA GLY A 33 2.93 -7.86 1.42
C GLY A 33 3.59 -8.79 0.43
N TYR A 34 2.84 -9.22 -0.59
CA TYR A 34 3.37 -10.10 -1.63
C TYR A 34 4.54 -9.45 -2.41
N LEU A 35 4.40 -8.18 -2.79
CA LEU A 35 5.43 -7.48 -3.54
C LEU A 35 6.67 -7.19 -2.67
N THR A 36 6.48 -6.82 -1.40
CA THR A 36 7.59 -6.67 -0.44
C THR A 36 8.34 -7.98 -0.24
N GLY A 37 7.63 -9.10 -0.05
CA GLY A 37 8.25 -10.42 0.07
C GLY A 37 8.97 -10.86 -1.21
N LEU A 38 8.46 -10.47 -2.38
CA LEU A 38 9.10 -10.74 -3.66
C LEU A 38 10.44 -10.01 -3.79
N LEU A 39 10.48 -8.72 -3.42
CA LEU A 39 11.71 -7.93 -3.37
C LEU A 39 12.73 -8.55 -2.40
N TYR A 40 12.27 -8.96 -1.22
CA TYR A 40 13.12 -9.66 -0.26
C TYR A 40 13.71 -10.94 -0.86
N LEU A 41 12.88 -11.81 -1.47
CA LEU A 41 13.36 -13.06 -2.07
C LEU A 41 14.35 -12.81 -3.22
N ARG A 42 14.09 -11.85 -4.12
CA ARG A 42 15.03 -11.46 -5.18
C ARG A 42 16.37 -11.03 -4.59
N SER A 43 16.36 -10.22 -3.53
CA SER A 43 17.59 -9.75 -2.85
C SER A 43 18.40 -10.89 -2.23
N ARG A 44 17.74 -11.93 -1.70
CA ARG A 44 18.39 -13.06 -1.03
C ARG A 44 18.88 -14.13 -1.99
N LEU A 45 18.17 -14.33 -3.10
CA LEU A 45 18.46 -15.41 -4.06
C LEU A 45 19.32 -14.94 -5.24
N GLY A 46 19.43 -13.63 -5.48
CA GLY A 46 20.20 -13.06 -6.59
C GLY A 46 19.67 -13.47 -7.97
N ARG A 47 18.40 -13.87 -8.06
CA ARG A 47 17.75 -14.31 -9.30
C ARG A 47 16.28 -13.95 -9.31
N GLU A 48 15.70 -14.01 -10.50
CA GLU A 48 14.28 -13.86 -10.69
C GLU A 48 13.49 -14.97 -9.96
N VAL A 49 12.37 -14.55 -9.34
CA VAL A 49 11.39 -15.42 -8.67
C VAL A 49 10.06 -15.44 -9.42
N VAL A 50 9.64 -14.28 -9.92
CA VAL A 50 8.43 -14.02 -10.72
C VAL A 50 8.85 -13.13 -11.90
N PRO A 51 8.37 -13.35 -13.12
CA PRO A 51 8.68 -12.48 -14.28
C PRO A 51 8.21 -11.05 -14.09
N ASP A 52 8.95 -10.08 -14.62
CA ASP A 52 8.62 -8.64 -14.49
C ASP A 52 7.25 -8.29 -15.09
N GLU A 53 6.78 -8.99 -16.12
CA GLU A 53 5.45 -8.80 -16.70
C GLU A 53 4.34 -9.13 -15.68
N LYS A 54 4.55 -10.19 -14.88
CA LYS A 54 3.60 -10.57 -13.83
C LYS A 54 3.64 -9.57 -12.67
N ILE A 55 4.81 -9.01 -12.36
CA ILE A 55 4.95 -7.93 -11.37
C ILE A 55 4.21 -6.68 -11.85
N ALA A 56 4.35 -6.31 -13.12
CA ALA A 56 3.63 -5.18 -13.70
C ALA A 56 2.11 -5.36 -13.57
N LEU A 57 1.58 -6.56 -13.84
CA LEU A 57 0.15 -6.86 -13.63
C LEU A 57 -0.27 -6.64 -12.17
N LEU A 58 0.51 -7.13 -11.20
CA LEU A 58 0.21 -6.94 -9.77
C LEU A 58 0.23 -5.47 -9.37
N LEU A 59 1.20 -4.70 -9.85
CA LEU A 59 1.31 -3.26 -9.59
C LEU A 59 0.14 -2.48 -10.22
N HIS A 60 -0.24 -2.83 -11.46
CA HIS A 60 -1.45 -2.28 -12.08
C HIS A 60 -2.69 -2.60 -11.26
N SER A 61 -2.81 -3.81 -10.71
CA SER A 61 -3.95 -4.18 -9.85
C SER A 61 -3.98 -3.38 -8.53
N VAL A 62 -2.84 -3.07 -7.93
CA VAL A 62 -2.77 -2.15 -6.77
C VAL A 62 -3.30 -0.78 -7.16
N VAL A 63 -2.78 -0.18 -8.24
CA VAL A 63 -3.20 1.15 -8.70
C VAL A 63 -4.68 1.18 -9.10
N GLN A 64 -5.15 0.15 -9.81
CA GLN A 64 -6.54 0.04 -10.22
C GLN A 64 -7.46 -0.08 -9.01
N SER A 65 -7.13 -0.94 -8.04
CA SER A 65 -7.87 -1.08 -6.77
C SER A 65 -8.00 0.28 -6.07
N GLY A 66 -6.87 1.00 -5.94
CA GLY A 66 -6.82 2.31 -5.28
C GLY A 66 -7.68 3.37 -5.98
N ARG A 67 -7.60 3.44 -7.31
CA ARG A 67 -8.40 4.38 -8.13
C ARG A 67 -9.89 4.07 -8.04
N GLU A 68 -10.27 2.80 -8.17
CA GLU A 68 -11.67 2.36 -8.10
C GLU A 68 -12.28 2.66 -6.73
N TYR A 69 -11.56 2.31 -5.67
CA TYR A 69 -12.00 2.58 -4.30
C TYR A 69 -12.11 4.09 -4.04
N ALA A 70 -11.10 4.88 -4.38
CA ALA A 70 -11.11 6.32 -4.20
C ALA A 70 -12.28 6.99 -4.92
N LYS A 71 -12.52 6.60 -6.18
CA LYS A 71 -13.66 7.10 -6.97
C LYS A 71 -15.00 6.73 -6.34
N LYS A 72 -15.16 5.48 -5.91
CA LYS A 72 -16.41 4.98 -5.30
C LYS A 72 -16.75 5.73 -4.01
N HIS A 73 -15.76 6.02 -3.17
CA HIS A 73 -15.96 6.66 -1.87
C HIS A 73 -15.75 8.18 -1.91
N ARG A 74 -15.48 8.76 -3.09
CA ARG A 74 -15.18 10.19 -3.26
C ARG A 74 -14.02 10.63 -2.35
N SER A 75 -13.02 9.77 -2.22
CA SER A 75 -11.81 10.04 -1.45
C SER A 75 -11.08 11.28 -1.99
N PRO A 76 -10.55 12.17 -1.12
CA PRO A 76 -9.66 13.24 -1.54
C PRO A 76 -8.29 12.73 -1.99
N CYS A 77 -7.91 11.51 -1.59
CA CYS A 77 -6.69 10.84 -2.01
C CYS A 77 -6.93 10.03 -3.30
N PRO A 78 -6.15 10.22 -4.38
CA PRO A 78 -6.34 9.53 -5.66
C PRO A 78 -6.23 8.01 -5.59
N LEU A 79 -5.36 7.50 -4.72
CA LEU A 79 -5.25 6.08 -4.40
C LEU A 79 -5.63 5.91 -2.93
N MET A 80 -6.79 5.30 -2.68
CA MET A 80 -7.24 5.01 -1.33
C MET A 80 -7.67 3.56 -1.22
N TYR A 81 -7.53 2.99 -0.03
CA TYR A 81 -7.73 1.57 0.23
C TYR A 81 -8.44 1.39 1.56
N ALA A 82 -9.12 0.27 1.72
CA ALA A 82 -9.66 -0.13 3.01
C ALA A 82 -9.30 -1.57 3.33
N TYR A 83 -9.17 -1.83 4.63
CA TYR A 83 -9.09 -3.17 5.19
C TYR A 83 -10.17 -3.31 6.27
N TYR A 84 -11.05 -4.31 6.15
CA TYR A 84 -12.28 -4.43 6.95
C TYR A 84 -13.08 -3.12 7.05
N ASP A 85 -13.30 -2.48 5.90
CA ASP A 85 -14.02 -1.20 5.76
C ASP A 85 -13.37 -0.01 6.49
N VAL A 86 -12.12 -0.14 6.93
CA VAL A 86 -11.35 0.95 7.55
C VAL A 86 -10.25 1.45 6.62
N GLU A 87 -10.25 2.77 6.39
CA GLU A 87 -9.27 3.48 5.56
C GLU A 87 -7.99 3.79 6.37
N TYR A 88 -7.25 2.74 6.72
CA TYR A 88 -6.01 2.87 7.48
C TYR A 88 -4.95 3.70 6.75
N LEU A 89 -4.19 4.49 7.51
CA LEU A 89 -3.11 5.32 7.00
C LEU A 89 -1.72 4.76 7.31
N GLY A 90 -1.59 4.00 8.40
CA GLY A 90 -0.32 3.44 8.89
C GLY A 90 0.24 2.28 8.05
N ALA A 91 1.39 1.74 8.48
CA ALA A 91 2.17 0.78 7.69
C ALA A 91 1.69 -0.67 7.76
N ALA A 92 0.85 -1.04 8.73
CA ALA A 92 0.34 -2.41 8.81
C ALA A 92 -0.75 -2.66 7.77
N HIS A 93 -1.81 -1.85 7.82
CA HIS A 93 -3.04 -2.10 7.06
C HIS A 93 -3.36 -1.02 6.02
N GLY A 94 -2.48 -0.03 5.87
CA GLY A 94 -2.86 1.26 5.35
C GLY A 94 -2.07 1.79 4.19
N LEU A 95 -2.44 3.02 3.83
CA LEU A 95 -1.93 3.74 2.68
C LEU A 95 -0.40 3.83 2.65
N SER A 96 0.24 4.04 3.81
CA SER A 96 1.69 4.20 3.93
C SER A 96 2.50 3.04 3.30
N SER A 97 2.24 1.79 3.70
CA SER A 97 2.99 0.65 3.17
C SER A 97 2.67 0.33 1.73
N ILE A 98 1.44 0.61 1.30
CA ILE A 98 1.01 0.38 -0.08
C ILE A 98 1.75 1.33 -1.02
N LEU A 99 1.80 2.63 -0.68
CA LEU A 99 2.56 3.62 -1.43
C LEU A 99 4.06 3.33 -1.41
N LEU A 100 4.62 2.95 -0.25
CA LEU A 100 6.03 2.60 -0.13
C LEU A 100 6.38 1.41 -1.03
N THR A 101 5.49 0.41 -1.10
CA THR A 101 5.66 -0.75 -1.97
C THR A 101 5.70 -0.33 -3.44
N LEU A 102 4.79 0.53 -3.89
CA LEU A 102 4.79 1.02 -5.28
C LEU A 102 6.11 1.76 -5.61
N LEU A 103 6.61 2.59 -4.69
CA LEU A 103 7.86 3.34 -4.86
C LEU A 103 9.11 2.45 -4.94
N HIS A 104 9.05 1.21 -4.45
CA HIS A 104 10.13 0.24 -4.65
C HIS A 104 10.22 -0.33 -6.08
N PHE A 105 9.30 0.05 -6.98
CA PHE A 105 9.34 -0.32 -8.41
C PHE A 105 9.46 0.93 -9.28
N PRO A 106 10.61 1.64 -9.27
CA PRO A 106 10.75 2.93 -9.96
C PRO A 106 10.56 2.84 -11.49
N TRP A 107 10.87 1.69 -12.10
CA TRP A 107 10.63 1.47 -13.54
C TRP A 107 9.14 1.45 -13.89
N PHE A 108 8.29 0.97 -12.97
CA PHE A 108 6.84 0.97 -13.15
C PHE A 108 6.29 2.37 -12.97
N VAL A 109 6.71 3.06 -11.90
CA VAL A 109 6.28 4.43 -11.59
C VAL A 109 6.66 5.39 -12.72
N ALA A 110 7.92 5.35 -13.18
CA ALA A 110 8.39 6.21 -14.27
C ALA A 110 7.86 5.81 -15.66
N GLY A 111 7.28 4.60 -15.79
CA GLY A 111 6.75 4.09 -17.06
C GLY A 111 5.38 4.66 -17.44
N ASP A 112 4.65 5.25 -16.50
CA ASP A 112 3.31 5.81 -16.72
C ASP A 112 3.12 7.11 -15.91
N GLN A 113 3.05 8.25 -16.61
CA GLN A 113 2.89 9.57 -15.99
C GLN A 113 1.61 9.71 -15.16
N THR A 114 0.55 8.99 -15.51
CA THR A 114 -0.70 9.00 -14.74
C THR A 114 -0.55 8.26 -13.43
N VAL A 115 0.18 7.13 -13.44
CA VAL A 115 0.52 6.37 -12.24
C VAL A 115 1.43 7.18 -11.34
N GLU A 116 2.49 7.79 -11.90
CA GLU A 116 3.39 8.65 -11.15
C GLU A 116 2.63 9.78 -10.45
N ARG A 117 1.79 10.50 -11.19
CA ARG A 117 1.00 11.62 -10.66
C ARG A 117 0.09 11.17 -9.52
N ASP A 118 -0.62 10.04 -9.69
CA ASP A 118 -1.57 9.57 -8.69
C ASP A 118 -0.84 9.08 -7.42
N ILE A 119 0.31 8.41 -7.56
CA ILE A 119 1.16 8.02 -6.42
C ILE A 119 1.67 9.27 -5.70
N ARG A 120 2.22 10.24 -6.43
CA ARG A 120 2.72 11.51 -5.87
C ARG A 120 1.64 12.24 -5.08
N ALA A 121 0.48 12.46 -5.69
CA ALA A 121 -0.63 13.14 -5.03
C ALA A 121 -1.18 12.36 -3.82
N SER A 122 -1.07 11.03 -3.81
CA SER A 122 -1.44 10.20 -2.65
C SER A 122 -0.41 10.28 -1.51
N VAL A 123 0.89 10.41 -1.84
CA VAL A 123 1.94 10.71 -0.86
C VAL A 123 1.74 12.11 -0.29
N ASP A 124 1.48 13.11 -1.13
CA ASP A 124 1.20 14.49 -0.70
C ASP A 124 -0.01 14.54 0.23
N PHE A 125 -1.07 13.78 -0.08
CA PHE A 125 -2.22 13.62 0.82
C PHE A 125 -1.81 13.02 2.17
N LEU A 126 -1.03 11.94 2.18
CA LEU A 126 -0.58 11.30 3.43
C LEU A 126 0.24 12.26 4.28
N LEU A 127 1.12 13.06 3.66
CA LEU A 127 1.91 14.09 4.36
C LEU A 127 1.01 15.22 4.87
N HIS A 128 -0.03 15.60 4.12
CA HIS A 128 -0.96 16.65 4.50
C HIS A 128 -1.76 16.33 5.77
N VAL A 129 -2.08 15.06 6.01
CA VAL A 129 -2.83 14.64 7.21
C VAL A 129 -1.95 14.48 8.46
N GLN A 130 -0.67 14.85 8.39
CA GLN A 130 0.20 14.88 9.57
C GLN A 130 -0.35 15.86 10.62
N THR A 131 -0.41 15.40 11.86
CA THR A 131 -0.86 16.21 13.00
C THR A 131 0.14 17.32 13.33
N PRO A 132 -0.27 18.40 14.02
CA PRO A 132 0.66 19.45 14.47
C PRO A 132 1.81 18.97 15.37
N ARG A 133 1.70 17.77 15.95
CA ARG A 133 2.74 17.14 16.78
C ARG A 133 3.69 16.25 15.99
N GLY A 134 3.54 16.18 14.67
CA GLY A 134 4.33 15.32 13.78
C GLY A 134 3.88 13.85 13.75
N ASN A 135 2.84 13.48 14.50
CA ASN A 135 2.22 12.16 14.44
C ASN A 135 1.26 12.05 13.24
N PHE A 136 0.82 10.83 12.91
CA PHE A 136 -0.15 10.56 11.86
C PHE A 136 -1.39 9.88 12.45
N PRO A 137 -2.60 10.18 11.96
CA PRO A 137 -3.82 9.49 12.35
C PRO A 137 -3.78 7.99 12.00
N CYS A 138 -4.56 7.16 12.71
CA CYS A 138 -4.62 5.72 12.46
C CYS A 138 -5.27 5.42 11.11
N ASP A 139 -6.35 6.12 10.82
CA ASP A 139 -7.24 5.97 9.67
C ASP A 139 -7.82 7.34 9.27
N LEU A 140 -8.60 7.38 8.20
CA LEU A 140 -9.21 8.62 7.71
C LEU A 140 -10.26 9.20 8.66
N GLU A 141 -10.93 8.39 9.49
CA GLU A 141 -11.91 8.90 10.45
C GLU A 141 -11.21 9.76 11.51
N ASP A 142 -10.06 9.30 12.01
CA ASP A 142 -9.23 10.03 12.97
C ASP A 142 -8.71 11.38 12.43
N VAL A 143 -8.67 11.59 11.10
CA VAL A 143 -8.36 12.91 10.49
C VAL A 143 -9.48 13.91 10.78
N THR A 144 -10.73 13.47 10.70
CA THR A 144 -11.92 14.31 10.92
C THR A 144 -12.34 14.40 12.38
N LYS A 145 -12.06 13.35 13.15
CA LYS A 145 -12.35 13.24 14.58
C LYS A 145 -11.08 12.82 15.33
N PRO A 146 -10.16 13.76 15.57
CA PRO A 146 -8.88 13.44 16.18
C PRO A 146 -9.05 12.79 17.56
N ARG A 147 -8.22 11.78 17.83
CA ARG A 147 -8.07 11.18 19.15
C ARG A 147 -7.63 12.23 20.17
N ARG A 148 -7.93 11.97 21.44
CA ARG A 148 -7.34 12.76 22.54
C ARG A 148 -5.83 12.51 22.54
N SER A 149 -5.06 13.50 22.98
CA SER A 149 -3.59 13.44 22.98
C SER A 149 -3.03 12.26 23.78
N GLN A 150 -3.71 11.82 24.83
CA GLN A 150 -3.34 10.65 25.64
C GLN A 150 -3.62 9.29 24.96
N ASP A 151 -4.47 9.28 23.93
CA ASP A 151 -4.92 8.08 23.21
C ASP A 151 -4.27 8.00 21.82
N GLU A 152 -3.31 8.89 21.52
CA GLU A 152 -2.54 8.89 20.28
C GLU A 152 -1.74 7.60 20.14
N LEU A 153 -1.85 6.96 18.97
CA LEU A 153 -1.05 5.79 18.64
C LEU A 153 0.28 6.25 18.03
N ILE A 154 1.39 5.80 18.62
CA ILE A 154 2.75 6.06 18.13
C ILE A 154 3.42 4.70 17.91
N HIS A 155 2.87 3.93 16.99
CA HIS A 155 3.31 2.58 16.67
C HIS A 155 3.75 2.50 15.21
N TRP A 156 4.50 1.45 14.87
CA TRP A 156 4.81 1.16 13.48
C TRP A 156 3.53 0.85 12.68
N CYS A 157 2.57 0.14 13.28
CA CYS A 157 1.31 -0.17 12.62
C CYS A 157 0.42 1.07 12.39
N HIS A 158 0.40 2.00 13.35
CA HIS A 158 -0.44 3.19 13.35
C HIS A 158 0.31 4.36 13.99
N GLY A 159 0.53 5.43 13.21
CA GLY A 159 1.22 6.63 13.64
C GLY A 159 2.56 6.88 12.94
N ALA A 160 3.28 7.88 13.44
CA ALA A 160 4.52 8.41 12.85
C ALA A 160 5.59 7.34 12.54
N PRO A 161 5.84 6.34 13.42
CA PRO A 161 6.87 5.35 13.14
C PRO A 161 6.62 4.54 11.87
N GLY A 162 5.35 4.31 11.51
CA GLY A 162 4.96 3.67 10.25
C GLY A 162 4.95 4.62 9.05
N ALA A 163 4.74 5.91 9.27
CA ALA A 163 4.65 6.92 8.21
C ALA A 163 6.01 7.54 7.83
N ARG A 164 7.05 7.41 8.68
CA ARG A 164 8.39 8.03 8.48
C ARG A 164 9.17 7.51 7.26
N TYR A 165 8.62 6.57 6.48
CA TYR A 165 9.26 6.14 5.23
C TYR A 165 9.14 7.18 4.11
N PHE A 166 8.37 8.27 4.34
CA PHE A 166 8.16 9.40 3.44
C PHE A 166 8.77 10.68 4.00
#